data_AF-A0A521Q7C3-F1
#
_entry.id   AF-A0A521Q7C3-F1
#
_cell.length_a   1.000
_cell.length_b   1.000
_cell.length_c   1.000
_cell.angle_alpha   90.00
_cell.angle_beta   90.00
_cell.angle_gamma   90.00
#
_symmetry.space_group_name_H-M   'P 1'
#
loop_
_entity.id
_entity.type
_entity.pdbx_description
1 polymer ?
#
loop_
_entity_poly.entity_id
_entity_poly.type
_entity_poly.pdbx_seq_one_letter_code
_entity_poly.pdbx_strand_id
1 'polypeptide(L)'
;MSRFLNAIKNLLLNLLVLFLLSAAANARAEALTGKQAADVEAMLALSKQSELWRSVEWQRINMYHATLGGVVSRVDDESYFLSPQGKRDPQAELEATIRGAFDYSIPEKRRQPNVCRWIARYQFLSRSMKVQGFDYAPLPCSGFEAWKADIAAKHVTLVFAAVYLNSTASMYGHSFIRLDGGKAGEYNRLNDTTVSFTVNSGADIGPMFLLRSLTGGFPGMFNIAPYYVKVREYADLENRDLWEYRTNLTQDEIDHMLAFIWEQAFTYMDYYFFDDNCALMLLASFEAARPGLNLIDHAKPWIAPLDMIKLAQEQPGLVDHIHYRPSQYNTLVRNFSLASNAEKQHALGLLDDEKLLASVRQMPAAEQARILDLNLGMLEYLRNQMHSEEEAASIGARQLKLSGMRSKIDAESDYKETEPPAQRPDEGHGSFRAGFAAGQIGTTSYTQLNLRGAYHDGLDPQSGFSPGASSKIGDLYLRLNASRIRFERLDLFDVFAPAVQTEWVKPQTIKMNVSIRREVLRDDALSPTALRIQVGAGKSYNLGNAARGYILADSVTSLNAMPSLALGPTIGAVWALTVC
;
A
#
# COMPACT_ATOMS: atom_id res chain seq x y z
N MET A 1 -35.92 -29.52 -48.40
CA MET A 1 -34.65 -29.93 -49.06
C MET A 1 -33.71 -28.77 -49.36
N SER A 2 -34.15 -27.70 -50.06
CA SER A 2 -33.30 -26.53 -50.42
C SER A 2 -32.61 -25.83 -49.24
N ARG A 3 -33.30 -25.63 -48.10
CA ARG A 3 -32.70 -24.98 -46.91
C ARG A 3 -31.63 -25.81 -46.21
N PHE A 4 -31.71 -27.14 -46.29
CA PHE A 4 -30.75 -28.05 -45.68
C PHE A 4 -29.44 -28.11 -46.47
N LEU A 5 -29.54 -28.09 -47.81
CA LEU A 5 -28.39 -28.02 -48.71
C LEU A 5 -27.64 -26.68 -48.59
N ASN A 6 -28.33 -25.56 -48.38
CA ASN A 6 -27.68 -24.26 -48.16
C ASN A 6 -26.97 -24.18 -46.79
N ALA A 7 -27.51 -24.82 -45.75
CA ALA A 7 -26.86 -24.89 -44.44
C ALA A 7 -25.54 -25.70 -44.50
N ILE A 8 -25.53 -26.82 -45.22
CA ILE A 8 -24.32 -27.64 -45.43
C ILE A 8 -23.27 -26.88 -46.27
N LYS A 9 -23.71 -26.15 -47.30
CA LYS A 9 -22.81 -25.35 -48.14
C LYS A 9 -22.13 -24.22 -47.36
N ASN A 10 -22.88 -23.53 -46.48
CA ASN A 10 -22.32 -22.49 -45.61
C ASN A 10 -21.42 -23.06 -44.51
N LEU A 11 -21.73 -24.25 -43.98
CA LEU A 11 -20.87 -24.93 -43.01
C LEU A 11 -19.54 -25.35 -43.65
N LEU A 12 -19.57 -25.90 -44.86
CA LEU A 12 -18.36 -26.27 -45.62
C LEU A 12 -17.54 -25.06 -46.06
N LEU A 13 -18.19 -23.94 -46.44
CA LEU A 13 -17.50 -22.71 -46.79
C LEU A 13 -16.82 -22.08 -45.56
N ASN A 14 -17.48 -22.09 -44.39
CA ASN A 14 -16.90 -21.61 -43.14
C ASN A 14 -15.76 -22.52 -42.65
N LEU A 15 -15.87 -23.85 -42.82
CA LEU A 15 -14.79 -24.78 -42.52
C LEU A 15 -13.60 -24.60 -43.47
N LEU A 16 -13.82 -24.31 -44.75
CA LEU A 16 -12.76 -24.03 -45.72
C LEU A 16 -12.06 -22.69 -45.42
N VAL A 17 -12.82 -21.66 -45.02
CA VAL A 17 -12.26 -20.36 -44.60
C VAL A 17 -11.51 -20.49 -43.29
N LEU A 18 -11.98 -21.28 -42.32
CA LEU A 18 -11.22 -21.60 -41.11
C LEU A 18 -9.94 -22.39 -41.40
N PHE A 19 -9.97 -23.32 -42.36
CA PHE A 19 -8.81 -24.11 -42.76
C PHE A 19 -7.78 -23.28 -43.54
N LEU A 20 -8.23 -22.32 -44.35
CA LEU A 20 -7.37 -21.37 -45.07
C LEU A 20 -6.81 -20.28 -44.15
N LEU A 21 -7.55 -19.85 -43.12
CA LEU A 21 -7.07 -18.92 -42.09
C LEU A 21 -6.11 -19.60 -41.10
N SER A 22 -6.30 -20.90 -40.78
CA SER A 22 -5.34 -21.66 -39.97
C SER A 22 -4.07 -22.02 -40.74
N ALA A 23 -4.14 -22.17 -42.06
CA ALA A 23 -2.96 -22.38 -42.92
C ALA A 23 -2.13 -21.10 -43.14
N ALA A 24 -2.71 -19.91 -42.97
CA ALA A 24 -2.03 -18.62 -43.16
C ALA A 24 -1.39 -18.03 -41.88
N ALA A 25 -1.62 -18.65 -40.71
CA ALA A 25 -1.08 -18.21 -39.42
C ALA A 25 0.07 -19.10 -38.89
N ASN A 26 0.83 -19.74 -39.78
CA ASN A 26 2.16 -20.21 -39.42
C ASN A 26 3.14 -19.04 -39.56
N ALA A 27 3.16 -18.16 -38.55
CA ALA A 27 4.35 -17.39 -38.26
C ALA A 27 5.48 -18.41 -38.07
N ARG A 28 6.36 -18.54 -39.08
CA ARG A 28 7.53 -19.40 -38.97
C ARG A 28 8.34 -18.87 -37.81
N ALA A 29 8.35 -19.59 -36.69
CA ALA A 29 9.46 -19.49 -35.76
C ALA A 29 10.71 -19.77 -36.58
N GLU A 30 11.58 -18.77 -36.74
CA GLU A 30 12.87 -18.99 -37.37
C GLU A 30 13.60 -20.03 -36.54
N ALA A 31 13.88 -21.19 -37.14
CA ALA A 31 14.62 -22.23 -36.47
C ALA A 31 16.00 -21.69 -36.08
N LEU A 32 16.43 -21.97 -34.84
CA LEU A 32 17.77 -21.60 -34.36
C LEU A 32 18.83 -22.02 -35.39
N THR A 33 19.76 -21.13 -35.68
CA THR A 33 20.95 -21.49 -36.46
C THR A 33 21.75 -22.57 -35.71
N GLY A 34 22.54 -23.37 -36.44
CA GLY A 34 23.38 -24.41 -35.81
C GLY A 34 24.34 -23.85 -34.75
N LYS A 35 24.78 -22.59 -34.90
CA LYS A 35 25.57 -21.88 -33.90
C LYS A 35 24.74 -21.56 -32.65
N GLN A 36 23.56 -20.95 -32.81
CA GLN A 36 22.69 -20.61 -31.67
C GLN A 36 22.26 -21.86 -30.88
N ALA A 37 22.00 -22.98 -31.55
CA ALA A 37 21.71 -24.23 -30.87
C ALA A 37 22.89 -24.73 -30.03
N ALA A 38 24.13 -24.64 -30.55
CA ALA A 38 25.33 -24.98 -29.79
C ALA A 38 25.57 -24.01 -28.61
N ASP A 39 25.31 -22.72 -28.82
CA ASP A 39 25.41 -21.68 -27.79
C ASP A 39 24.44 -21.95 -26.62
N VAL A 40 23.19 -22.33 -26.92
CA VAL A 40 22.19 -22.73 -25.90
C VAL A 40 22.68 -23.91 -25.08
N GLU A 41 23.19 -24.96 -25.71
CA GLU A 41 23.68 -26.15 -24.99
C GLU A 41 24.94 -25.85 -24.15
N ALA A 42 25.83 -24.98 -24.64
CA ALA A 42 26.96 -24.49 -23.86
C ALA A 42 26.51 -23.69 -22.61
N MET A 43 25.56 -22.76 -22.78
CA MET A 43 24.98 -21.99 -21.67
C MET A 43 24.27 -22.88 -20.65
N LEU A 44 23.58 -23.94 -21.08
CA LEU A 44 22.95 -24.92 -20.19
C LEU A 44 23.98 -25.74 -19.40
N ALA A 45 25.10 -26.12 -20.02
CA ALA A 45 26.17 -26.84 -19.32
C ALA A 45 26.84 -25.93 -18.26
N LEU A 46 27.13 -24.69 -18.64
CA LEU A 46 27.69 -23.66 -17.77
C LEU A 46 26.77 -23.35 -16.58
N SER A 47 25.47 -23.16 -16.82
CA SER A 47 24.50 -22.89 -15.75
C SER A 47 24.39 -24.04 -14.75
N LYS A 48 24.52 -25.29 -15.22
CA LYS A 48 24.60 -26.51 -14.38
C LYS A 48 25.86 -26.59 -13.55
N GLN A 49 27.01 -26.33 -14.15
CA GLN A 49 28.28 -26.37 -13.45
C GLN A 49 28.36 -25.34 -12.31
N SER A 50 27.76 -24.17 -12.51
CA SER A 50 27.79 -23.05 -11.55
C SER A 50 26.54 -22.97 -10.67
N GLU A 51 25.58 -23.90 -10.82
CA GLU A 51 24.28 -23.90 -10.14
C GLU A 51 23.59 -22.54 -10.17
N LEU A 52 23.57 -21.86 -11.34
CA LEU A 52 23.06 -20.48 -11.46
C LEU A 52 21.65 -20.28 -10.91
N TRP A 53 20.81 -21.31 -10.97
CA TRP A 53 19.45 -21.26 -10.41
C TRP A 53 19.42 -21.12 -8.89
N ARG A 54 20.52 -21.38 -8.17
CA ARG A 54 20.64 -21.16 -6.72
C ARG A 54 21.15 -19.77 -6.37
N SER A 55 21.60 -18.98 -7.35
CA SER A 55 22.10 -17.63 -7.08
C SER A 55 21.01 -16.76 -6.45
N VAL A 56 21.42 -15.89 -5.52
CA VAL A 56 20.48 -15.00 -4.81
C VAL A 56 19.70 -14.15 -5.80
N GLU A 57 20.37 -13.57 -6.79
CA GLU A 57 19.72 -12.74 -7.81
C GLU A 57 18.65 -13.50 -8.60
N TRP A 58 18.92 -14.73 -9.05
CA TRP A 58 17.92 -15.57 -9.73
C TRP A 58 16.71 -15.86 -8.84
N GLN A 59 16.97 -16.15 -7.56
CA GLN A 59 15.93 -16.42 -6.58
C GLN A 59 15.03 -15.19 -6.36
N ARG A 60 15.63 -13.99 -6.25
CA ARG A 60 14.88 -12.74 -6.03
C ARG A 60 14.10 -12.27 -7.26
N ILE A 61 14.68 -12.30 -8.47
CA ILE A 61 13.97 -11.92 -9.71
C ILE A 61 12.72 -12.79 -9.92
N ASN A 62 12.81 -14.08 -9.61
CA ASN A 62 11.68 -15.01 -9.75
C ASN A 62 10.83 -15.16 -8.49
N MET A 63 11.09 -14.36 -7.44
CA MET A 63 10.33 -14.33 -6.19
C MET A 63 10.20 -15.70 -5.51
N TYR A 64 11.25 -16.51 -5.57
CA TYR A 64 11.30 -17.80 -4.92
C TYR A 64 11.50 -17.65 -3.41
N HIS A 65 10.81 -18.48 -2.64
CA HIS A 65 11.00 -18.61 -1.19
C HIS A 65 10.99 -20.09 -0.78
N ALA A 66 11.64 -20.38 0.34
CA ALA A 66 11.68 -21.72 0.91
C ALA A 66 10.35 -22.06 1.61
N THR A 67 9.92 -23.31 1.45
CA THR A 67 8.74 -23.91 2.08
C THR A 67 9.12 -25.28 2.63
N LEU A 68 8.24 -25.90 3.44
CA LEU A 68 8.46 -27.27 3.95
C LEU A 68 8.61 -28.31 2.82
N GLY A 69 8.10 -28.03 1.61
CA GLY A 69 8.13 -28.93 0.46
C GLY A 69 9.20 -28.61 -0.59
N GLY A 70 10.12 -27.67 -0.32
CA GLY A 70 11.10 -27.19 -1.29
C GLY A 70 10.99 -25.69 -1.53
N VAL A 71 11.15 -25.25 -2.76
CA VAL A 71 11.12 -23.83 -3.15
C VAL A 71 9.89 -23.53 -4.00
N VAL A 72 9.24 -22.39 -3.76
CA VAL A 72 8.03 -21.98 -4.50
C VAL A 72 8.13 -20.49 -4.82
N SER A 73 7.74 -20.09 -6.02
CA SER A 73 7.60 -18.68 -6.38
C SER A 73 6.29 -18.11 -5.84
N ARG A 74 6.34 -16.88 -5.31
CA ARG A 74 5.16 -16.13 -4.85
C ARG A 74 4.26 -15.66 -5.99
N VAL A 75 4.68 -15.81 -7.25
CA VAL A 75 3.87 -15.45 -8.41
C VAL A 75 2.82 -16.54 -8.68
N ASP A 76 1.56 -16.13 -8.83
CA ASP A 76 0.43 -17.03 -9.12
C ASP A 76 0.06 -17.13 -10.60
N ASP A 77 0.36 -16.10 -11.39
CA ASP A 77 0.14 -16.15 -12.84
C ASP A 77 1.03 -17.20 -13.53
N GLU A 78 0.42 -18.28 -14.02
CA GLU A 78 1.12 -19.31 -14.81
C GLU A 78 1.81 -18.72 -16.05
N SER A 79 1.31 -17.60 -16.61
CA SER A 79 1.88 -16.97 -17.80
C SER A 79 3.23 -16.29 -17.55
N TYR A 80 3.60 -16.09 -16.27
CA TYR A 80 4.87 -15.54 -15.82
C TYR A 80 6.04 -16.51 -15.99
N PHE A 81 5.78 -17.82 -15.96
CA PHE A 81 6.83 -18.83 -16.07
C PHE A 81 7.03 -19.26 -17.51
N LEU A 82 8.29 -19.43 -17.91
CA LEU A 82 8.69 -20.00 -19.19
C LEU A 82 8.64 -21.52 -19.16
N SER A 83 8.90 -22.12 -17.99
CA SER A 83 8.73 -23.54 -17.73
C SER A 83 7.35 -23.81 -17.09
N PRO A 84 6.62 -24.86 -17.50
CA PRO A 84 5.43 -25.32 -16.78
C PRO A 84 5.73 -25.77 -15.34
N GLN A 85 7.00 -26.09 -15.02
CA GLN A 85 7.45 -26.41 -13.65
C GLN A 85 8.02 -25.19 -12.93
N GLY A 86 8.12 -24.03 -13.61
CA GLY A 86 8.87 -22.87 -13.15
C GLY A 86 8.45 -22.36 -11.78
N LYS A 87 7.16 -22.45 -11.42
CA LYS A 87 6.70 -22.05 -10.08
C LYS A 87 7.40 -22.79 -8.93
N ARG A 88 7.85 -24.02 -9.14
CA ARG A 88 8.45 -24.88 -8.08
C ARG A 88 9.85 -25.40 -8.40
N ASP A 89 10.36 -25.10 -9.59
CA ASP A 89 11.66 -25.57 -10.06
C ASP A 89 12.45 -24.40 -10.67
N PRO A 90 13.27 -23.70 -9.87
CA PRO A 90 14.12 -22.61 -10.34
C PRO A 90 15.11 -23.05 -11.41
N GLN A 91 15.53 -24.32 -11.42
CA GLN A 91 16.43 -24.85 -12.43
C GLN A 91 15.68 -25.00 -13.76
N ALA A 92 14.51 -25.63 -13.75
CA ALA A 92 13.70 -25.77 -14.96
C ALA A 92 13.34 -24.41 -15.57
N GLU A 93 13.05 -23.40 -14.73
CA GLU A 93 12.79 -22.04 -15.19
C GLU A 93 14.02 -21.38 -15.83
N LEU A 94 15.20 -21.57 -15.24
CA LEU A 94 16.45 -21.05 -15.81
C LEU A 94 16.77 -21.74 -17.15
N GLU A 95 16.61 -23.06 -17.22
CA GLU A 95 16.83 -23.81 -18.45
C GLU A 95 15.86 -23.38 -19.57
N ALA A 96 14.58 -23.13 -19.24
CA ALA A 96 13.60 -22.58 -20.18
C ALA A 96 13.98 -21.16 -20.63
N THR A 97 14.49 -20.33 -19.72
CA THR A 97 15.02 -18.99 -20.03
C THR A 97 16.20 -19.08 -20.99
N ILE A 98 17.16 -19.97 -20.76
CA ILE A 98 18.32 -20.17 -21.65
C ILE A 98 17.88 -20.63 -23.04
N ARG A 99 16.92 -21.57 -23.12
CA ARG A 99 16.39 -22.04 -24.41
C ARG A 99 15.67 -20.93 -25.20
N GLY A 100 15.10 -19.95 -24.51
CA GLY A 100 14.46 -18.77 -25.10
C GLY A 100 15.42 -17.62 -25.46
N ALA A 101 16.72 -17.72 -25.15
CA ALA A 101 17.69 -16.63 -25.28
C ALA A 101 17.87 -16.07 -26.70
N PHE A 102 17.55 -16.88 -27.71
CA PHE A 102 17.63 -16.55 -29.12
C PHE A 102 16.28 -16.65 -29.86
N ASP A 103 15.18 -16.87 -29.12
CA ASP A 103 13.84 -16.84 -29.68
C ASP A 103 13.29 -15.41 -29.66
N TYR A 104 13.35 -14.77 -30.84
CA TYR A 104 12.86 -13.40 -31.04
C TYR A 104 11.46 -13.36 -31.65
N SER A 105 10.75 -14.49 -31.69
CA SER A 105 9.36 -14.51 -32.13
C SER A 105 8.51 -13.60 -31.24
N ILE A 106 7.53 -12.93 -31.85
CA ILE A 106 6.60 -12.05 -31.15
C ILE A 106 5.27 -12.78 -31.04
N PRO A 107 4.89 -13.27 -29.84
CA PRO A 107 3.60 -13.91 -29.66
C PRO A 107 2.47 -12.89 -29.86
N GLU A 108 1.43 -13.26 -30.61
CA GLU A 108 0.29 -12.40 -30.96
C GLU A 108 -0.36 -11.75 -29.71
N LYS A 109 -0.47 -12.51 -28.62
CA LYS A 109 -1.03 -12.04 -27.34
C LYS A 109 -0.13 -11.08 -26.56
N ARG A 110 1.19 -11.10 -26.77
CA ARG A 110 2.17 -10.37 -25.94
C ARG A 110 2.75 -9.14 -26.63
N ARG A 111 2.68 -9.06 -27.96
CA ARG A 111 3.21 -7.95 -28.80
C ARG A 111 4.70 -7.60 -28.59
N GLN A 112 5.45 -8.41 -27.85
CA GLN A 112 6.89 -8.29 -27.68
C GLN A 112 7.55 -9.68 -27.53
N PRO A 113 8.84 -9.84 -27.92
CA PRO A 113 9.58 -11.07 -27.72
C PRO A 113 9.74 -11.47 -26.25
N ASN A 114 9.94 -12.77 -25.99
CA ASN A 114 10.20 -13.27 -24.65
C ASN A 114 11.42 -12.57 -24.00
N VAL A 115 12.48 -12.36 -24.78
CA VAL A 115 13.67 -11.63 -24.31
C VAL A 115 13.40 -10.22 -23.77
N CYS A 116 12.33 -9.57 -24.25
CA CYS A 116 11.92 -8.24 -23.78
C CYS A 116 10.86 -8.27 -22.70
N ARG A 117 10.04 -9.33 -22.62
CA ARG A 117 9.10 -9.52 -21.50
C ARG A 117 9.84 -9.83 -20.21
N TRP A 118 10.85 -10.69 -20.27
CA TRP A 118 11.66 -11.12 -19.12
C TRP A 118 13.04 -10.48 -19.10
N ILE A 119 13.06 -9.15 -19.26
CA ILE A 119 14.30 -8.39 -19.43
C ILE A 119 15.26 -8.52 -18.25
N ALA A 120 14.78 -8.56 -16.99
CA ALA A 120 15.62 -8.74 -15.81
C ALA A 120 16.32 -10.10 -15.81
N ARG A 121 15.61 -11.18 -16.20
CA ARG A 121 16.18 -12.53 -16.31
C ARG A 121 17.24 -12.61 -17.40
N TYR A 122 17.00 -12.00 -18.56
CA TYR A 122 17.99 -12.01 -19.65
C TYR A 122 19.19 -11.09 -19.39
N GLN A 123 19.00 -9.99 -18.65
CA GLN A 123 20.11 -9.18 -18.14
C GLN A 123 20.95 -9.95 -17.11
N PHE A 124 20.31 -10.64 -16.17
CA PHE A 124 20.99 -11.55 -15.23
C PHE A 124 21.76 -12.64 -15.97
N LEU A 125 21.14 -13.26 -16.98
CA LEU A 125 21.75 -14.31 -17.77
C LEU A 125 22.99 -13.80 -18.52
N SER A 126 22.90 -12.62 -19.16
CA SER A 126 24.03 -11.99 -19.84
C SER A 126 25.21 -11.72 -18.91
N ARG A 127 24.96 -11.13 -17.74
CA ARG A 127 26.00 -10.90 -16.72
C ARG A 127 26.62 -12.22 -16.25
N SER A 128 25.79 -13.20 -15.93
CA SER A 128 26.22 -14.51 -15.43
C SER A 128 27.07 -15.27 -16.45
N MET A 129 26.68 -15.25 -17.74
CA MET A 129 27.43 -15.89 -18.81
C MET A 129 28.76 -15.20 -19.07
N LYS A 130 28.80 -13.87 -19.03
CA LYS A 130 30.04 -13.10 -19.16
C LYS A 130 31.05 -13.46 -18.06
N VAL A 131 30.60 -13.63 -16.82
CA VAL A 131 31.45 -14.10 -15.70
C VAL A 131 32.02 -15.50 -15.97
N GLN A 132 31.27 -16.34 -16.67
CA GLN A 132 31.69 -17.69 -17.06
C GLN A 132 32.49 -17.74 -18.37
N GLY A 133 32.89 -16.58 -18.92
CA GLY A 133 33.68 -16.49 -20.15
C GLY A 133 32.88 -16.75 -21.43
N PHE A 134 31.55 -16.73 -21.36
CA PHE A 134 30.66 -16.87 -22.51
C PHE A 134 30.07 -15.52 -22.91
N ASP A 135 30.31 -15.09 -24.15
CA ASP A 135 29.81 -13.81 -24.65
C ASP A 135 28.36 -13.95 -25.16
N TYR A 136 27.40 -13.63 -24.28
CA TYR A 136 25.99 -13.56 -24.60
C TYR A 136 25.47 -12.13 -24.44
N ALA A 137 24.98 -11.55 -25.54
CA ALA A 137 24.30 -10.27 -25.57
C ALA A 137 22.82 -10.48 -25.94
N PRO A 138 21.86 -10.11 -25.07
CA PRO A 138 20.44 -10.21 -25.38
C PRO A 138 20.02 -9.19 -26.44
N LEU A 139 18.88 -9.44 -27.07
CA LEU A 139 18.29 -8.51 -28.04
C LEU A 139 18.03 -7.13 -27.39
N PRO A 140 18.40 -6.02 -28.04
CA PRO A 140 17.99 -4.69 -27.59
C PRO A 140 16.47 -4.55 -27.59
N CYS A 141 15.89 -4.16 -26.45
CA CYS A 141 14.45 -4.06 -26.25
C CYS A 141 13.99 -2.60 -26.26
N SER A 142 13.71 -2.06 -27.45
CA SER A 142 13.39 -0.64 -27.65
C SER A 142 12.21 -0.15 -26.80
N GLY A 143 11.19 -0.99 -26.56
CA GLY A 143 10.06 -0.65 -25.69
C GLY A 143 10.46 -0.44 -24.23
N PHE A 144 11.30 -1.34 -23.70
CA PHE A 144 11.84 -1.21 -22.34
C PHE A 144 12.76 0.02 -22.23
N GLU A 145 13.67 0.20 -23.21
CA GLU A 145 14.59 1.36 -23.20
C GLU A 145 13.84 2.69 -23.30
N ALA A 146 12.78 2.76 -24.11
CA ALA A 146 11.93 3.96 -24.19
C ALA A 146 11.19 4.24 -22.87
N TRP A 147 10.63 3.20 -22.24
CA TRP A 147 9.96 3.32 -20.95
C TRP A 147 10.93 3.74 -19.84
N LYS A 148 12.09 3.11 -19.76
CA LYS A 148 13.17 3.48 -18.83
C LYS A 148 13.64 4.91 -19.04
N ALA A 149 13.80 5.35 -20.30
CA ALA A 149 14.21 6.70 -20.65
C ALA A 149 13.15 7.76 -20.35
N ASP A 150 11.86 7.41 -20.42
CA ASP A 150 10.75 8.30 -20.04
C ASP A 150 10.74 8.55 -18.52
N ILE A 151 10.92 7.49 -17.72
CA ILE A 151 11.05 7.59 -16.27
C ILE A 151 12.35 8.35 -15.89
N ALA A 152 13.46 8.04 -16.56
CA ALA A 152 14.77 8.64 -16.32
C ALA A 152 15.17 8.68 -14.84
N ALA A 153 14.88 7.60 -14.09
CA ALA A 153 15.09 7.55 -12.64
C ALA A 153 16.57 7.74 -12.27
N LYS A 154 16.82 8.70 -11.37
CA LYS A 154 18.13 8.99 -10.77
C LYS A 154 18.19 8.62 -9.29
N HIS A 155 17.06 8.71 -8.60
CA HIS A 155 16.94 8.26 -7.23
C HIS A 155 15.66 7.46 -7.05
N VAL A 156 15.66 6.63 -6.01
CA VAL A 156 14.49 5.86 -5.59
C VAL A 156 14.15 6.29 -4.18
N THR A 157 12.92 6.73 -3.98
CA THR A 157 12.40 7.17 -2.69
C THR A 157 11.27 6.25 -2.26
N LEU A 158 11.41 5.64 -1.09
CA LEU A 158 10.32 4.90 -0.47
C LEU A 158 9.42 5.91 0.26
N VAL A 159 8.13 5.95 -0.06
CA VAL A 159 7.17 6.91 0.49
C VAL A 159 6.17 6.18 1.38
N PHE A 160 6.00 6.67 2.60
CA PHE A 160 4.98 6.22 3.55
C PHE A 160 3.93 7.30 3.75
N ALA A 161 2.68 6.97 3.42
CA ALA A 161 1.53 7.77 3.81
C ALA A 161 1.09 7.37 5.22
N ALA A 162 1.05 8.32 6.16
CA ALA A 162 0.71 8.11 7.56
C ALA A 162 -0.69 7.52 7.75
N VAL A 163 -0.97 6.90 8.90
CA VAL A 163 -2.25 6.23 9.15
C VAL A 163 -3.46 7.18 9.09
N TYR A 164 -4.52 6.79 8.37
CA TYR A 164 -5.81 7.51 8.37
C TYR A 164 -6.94 6.61 8.85
N LEU A 165 -7.44 6.90 10.06
CA LEU A 165 -8.35 5.99 10.75
C LEU A 165 -9.82 6.17 10.36
N ASN A 166 -10.15 7.24 9.63
CA ASN A 166 -11.52 7.50 9.18
C ASN A 166 -11.84 6.74 7.87
N SER A 167 -10.91 5.96 7.32
CA SER A 167 -11.12 5.10 6.15
C SER A 167 -10.59 3.70 6.40
N THR A 168 -11.44 2.67 6.34
CA THR A 168 -11.06 1.28 6.61
C THR A 168 -9.98 0.74 5.68
N ALA A 169 -9.87 1.26 4.46
CA ALA A 169 -8.84 0.88 3.48
C ALA A 169 -7.45 1.48 3.82
N SER A 170 -7.40 2.57 4.58
CA SER A 170 -6.18 3.39 4.79
C SER A 170 -5.69 3.40 6.24
N MET A 171 -6.30 2.57 7.11
CA MET A 171 -6.06 2.53 8.56
C MET A 171 -4.69 2.01 8.99
N TYR A 172 -3.97 1.34 8.09
CA TYR A 172 -2.67 0.74 8.38
C TYR A 172 -1.51 1.46 7.70
N GLY A 173 -1.78 2.63 7.13
CA GLY A 173 -0.82 3.33 6.29
C GLY A 173 -0.76 2.74 4.89
N HIS A 174 0.01 3.36 4.01
CA HIS A 174 0.30 2.84 2.68
C HIS A 174 1.72 3.22 2.31
N SER A 175 2.43 2.29 1.68
CA SER A 175 3.78 2.51 1.19
C SER A 175 3.79 2.37 -0.32
N PHE A 176 4.59 3.19 -0.99
CA PHE A 176 4.82 3.12 -2.43
C PHE A 176 6.22 3.62 -2.75
N ILE A 177 6.76 3.22 -3.90
CA ILE A 177 8.04 3.71 -4.41
C ILE A 177 7.78 4.92 -5.29
N ARG A 178 8.61 5.95 -5.18
CA ARG A 178 8.74 7.02 -6.17
C ARG A 178 10.09 6.90 -6.85
N LEU A 179 10.06 6.94 -8.18
CA LEU A 179 11.20 6.93 -9.06
C LEU A 179 11.47 8.39 -9.41
N ASP A 180 12.42 8.99 -8.69
CA ASP A 180 12.75 10.41 -8.82
C ASP A 180 13.56 10.59 -10.11
N GLY A 181 12.98 11.27 -11.09
CA GLY A 181 13.55 11.33 -12.44
C GLY A 181 12.96 12.45 -13.29
N GLY A 182 13.40 12.53 -14.54
CA GLY A 182 12.93 13.54 -15.49
C GLY A 182 14.05 14.20 -16.28
N LYS A 183 13.68 14.84 -17.40
CA LYS A 183 14.64 15.53 -18.27
C LYS A 183 15.23 16.75 -17.56
N ALA A 184 16.55 16.94 -17.70
CA ALA A 184 17.23 18.11 -17.17
C ALA A 184 16.58 19.41 -17.70
N GLY A 185 16.17 20.30 -16.79
CA GLY A 185 15.52 21.58 -17.11
C GLY A 185 13.99 21.60 -17.02
N GLU A 186 13.33 20.44 -16.91
CA GLU A 186 11.85 20.31 -16.81
C GLU A 186 11.41 19.53 -15.56
N TYR A 187 12.32 19.30 -14.60
CA TYR A 187 12.04 18.49 -13.41
C TYR A 187 10.94 19.12 -12.55
N ASN A 188 9.82 18.40 -12.45
CA ASN A 188 8.78 18.65 -11.47
C ASN A 188 8.53 17.34 -10.71
N ARG A 189 8.87 17.33 -9.43
CA ARG A 189 8.69 16.20 -8.51
C ARG A 189 7.28 15.60 -8.54
N LEU A 190 6.25 16.41 -8.82
CA LEU A 190 4.86 15.94 -8.92
C LEU A 190 4.61 15.03 -10.14
N ASN A 191 5.46 15.09 -11.16
CA ASN A 191 5.39 14.25 -12.34
C ASN A 191 6.26 13.00 -12.24
N ASP A 192 7.01 12.83 -11.14
CA ASP A 192 7.80 11.61 -10.90
C ASP A 192 6.89 10.38 -10.96
N THR A 193 7.43 9.28 -11.48
CA THR A 193 6.69 8.02 -11.58
C THR A 193 6.63 7.35 -10.21
N THR A 194 5.45 6.85 -9.83
CA THR A 194 5.27 6.04 -8.63
C THR A 194 4.92 4.61 -8.98
N VAL A 195 5.34 3.69 -8.12
CA VAL A 195 5.10 2.26 -8.21
C VAL A 195 4.49 1.81 -6.88
N SER A 196 3.26 1.34 -6.96
CA SER A 196 2.49 0.80 -5.83
C SER A 196 2.04 -0.61 -6.15
N PHE A 197 1.71 -1.39 -5.13
CA PHE A 197 1.09 -2.70 -5.32
C PHE A 197 -0.32 -2.66 -4.72
N THR A 198 -1.32 -2.92 -5.55
CA THR A 198 -2.74 -2.74 -5.19
C THR A 198 -3.57 -3.92 -5.62
N VAL A 199 -4.73 -4.06 -5.00
CA VAL A 199 -5.79 -4.98 -5.42
C VAL A 199 -6.76 -4.27 -6.35
N ASN A 200 -7.28 -4.98 -7.34
CA ASN A 200 -8.48 -4.57 -8.05
C ASN A 200 -9.70 -5.17 -7.36
N SER A 201 -10.33 -4.40 -6.47
CA SER A 201 -11.48 -4.87 -5.69
C SER A 201 -12.82 -4.82 -6.44
N GLY A 202 -12.86 -4.25 -7.65
CA GLY A 202 -14.10 -4.03 -8.37
C GLY A 202 -15.11 -3.22 -7.55
N ALA A 203 -16.26 -3.82 -7.23
CA ALA A 203 -17.34 -3.20 -6.45
C ALA A 203 -17.30 -3.56 -4.95
N ASP A 204 -16.37 -4.40 -4.50
CA ASP A 204 -16.29 -4.81 -3.10
C ASP A 204 -15.72 -3.67 -2.24
N ILE A 205 -16.55 -3.14 -1.34
CA ILE A 205 -16.19 -2.09 -0.38
C ILE A 205 -16.51 -2.53 1.05
N GLY A 206 -15.82 -1.95 2.05
CA GLY A 206 -16.14 -2.12 3.47
C GLY A 206 -15.66 -3.44 4.11
N PRO A 207 -16.37 -3.98 5.12
CA PRO A 207 -15.92 -5.14 5.89
C PRO A 207 -15.72 -6.42 5.06
N MET A 208 -16.50 -6.60 3.99
CA MET A 208 -16.37 -7.76 3.10
C MET A 208 -15.07 -7.71 2.29
N PHE A 209 -14.68 -6.52 1.85
CA PHE A 209 -13.38 -6.29 1.20
C PHE A 209 -12.23 -6.67 2.14
N LEU A 210 -12.30 -6.25 3.41
CA LEU A 210 -11.31 -6.63 4.41
C LEU A 210 -11.26 -8.15 4.59
N LEU A 211 -12.41 -8.79 4.85
CA LEU A 211 -12.50 -10.25 5.05
C LEU A 211 -11.92 -11.06 3.87
N ARG A 212 -12.25 -10.69 2.62
CA ARG A 212 -11.70 -11.35 1.42
C ARG A 212 -10.20 -11.06 1.25
N SER A 213 -9.74 -9.86 1.61
CA SER A 213 -8.31 -9.52 1.59
C SER A 213 -7.50 -10.29 2.63
N LEU A 214 -8.10 -10.72 3.75
CA LEU A 214 -7.45 -11.60 4.73
C LEU A 214 -7.20 -13.01 4.16
N THR A 215 -7.97 -13.44 3.16
CA THR A 215 -7.97 -14.82 2.66
C THR A 215 -7.42 -14.98 1.24
N GLY A 216 -6.75 -13.97 0.66
CA GLY A 216 -6.19 -14.11 -0.70
C GLY A 216 -7.19 -13.87 -1.82
N GLY A 217 -8.34 -13.25 -1.54
CA GLY A 217 -9.49 -13.24 -2.46
C GLY A 217 -9.40 -12.29 -3.66
N PHE A 218 -8.29 -11.58 -3.84
CA PHE A 218 -8.12 -10.58 -4.89
C PHE A 218 -6.78 -10.72 -5.61
N PRO A 219 -6.73 -10.53 -6.94
CA PRO A 219 -5.48 -10.41 -7.67
C PRO A 219 -4.82 -9.07 -7.32
N GLY A 220 -3.61 -9.14 -6.77
CA GLY A 220 -2.71 -8.02 -6.58
C GLY A 220 -1.88 -7.77 -7.85
N MET A 221 -1.68 -6.49 -8.18
CA MET A 221 -0.91 -6.06 -9.35
C MET A 221 -0.12 -4.80 -9.04
N PHE A 222 1.00 -4.61 -9.75
CA PHE A 222 1.69 -3.32 -9.75
C PHE A 222 0.84 -2.26 -10.44
N ASN A 223 0.78 -1.10 -9.82
CA ASN A 223 0.12 0.09 -10.35
C ASN A 223 1.14 1.22 -10.45
N ILE A 224 1.31 1.72 -11.68
CA ILE A 224 2.25 2.78 -12.04
C ILE A 224 1.45 4.04 -12.34
N ALA A 225 1.74 5.13 -11.62
CA ALA A 225 1.03 6.39 -11.77
C ALA A 225 1.94 7.60 -11.47
N PRO A 226 1.63 8.80 -11.98
CA PRO A 226 2.34 10.02 -11.59
C PRO A 226 2.19 10.35 -10.09
N TYR A 227 3.20 10.95 -9.49
CA TYR A 227 3.22 11.27 -8.05
C TYR A 227 2.10 12.22 -7.62
N TYR A 228 1.69 13.18 -8.47
CA TYR A 228 0.59 14.09 -8.16
C TYR A 228 -0.74 13.35 -7.88
N VAL A 229 -0.95 12.18 -8.51
CA VAL A 229 -2.13 11.35 -8.24
C VAL A 229 -2.09 10.83 -6.81
N LYS A 230 -0.92 10.37 -6.35
CA LYS A 230 -0.72 9.87 -4.99
C LYS A 230 -0.72 10.97 -3.93
N VAL A 231 -0.19 12.15 -4.26
CA VAL A 231 -0.31 13.33 -3.39
C VAL A 231 -1.78 13.73 -3.24
N ARG A 232 -2.54 13.77 -4.35
CA ARG A 232 -3.97 14.08 -4.32
C ARG A 232 -4.74 13.07 -3.47
N GLU A 233 -4.50 11.78 -3.69
CA GLU A 233 -5.13 10.68 -2.95
C GLU A 233 -4.84 10.80 -1.44
N TYR A 234 -3.57 10.82 -1.04
CA TYR A 234 -3.21 10.70 0.36
C TYR A 234 -3.18 12.03 1.11
N ALA A 235 -2.52 13.06 0.57
CA ALA A 235 -2.31 14.31 1.29
C ALA A 235 -3.52 15.25 1.24
N ASP A 236 -4.24 15.27 0.12
CA ASP A 236 -5.34 16.22 -0.09
C ASP A 236 -6.72 15.63 0.28
N LEU A 237 -7.02 14.41 -0.19
CA LEU A 237 -8.33 13.77 0.05
C LEU A 237 -8.37 13.08 1.41
N GLU A 238 -7.34 12.30 1.73
CA GLU A 238 -7.26 11.56 3.00
C GLU A 238 -6.59 12.34 4.15
N ASN A 239 -6.05 13.54 3.89
CA ASN A 239 -5.45 14.41 4.89
C ASN A 239 -4.23 13.80 5.61
N ARG A 240 -3.45 12.98 4.90
CA ARG A 240 -2.32 12.20 5.45
C ARG A 240 -0.99 12.88 5.16
N ASP A 241 -0.15 12.92 6.17
CA ASP A 241 1.25 13.30 5.98
C ASP A 241 1.99 12.22 5.17
N LEU A 242 2.94 12.65 4.34
CA LEU A 242 3.83 11.75 3.61
C LEU A 242 5.25 11.87 4.19
N TRP A 243 5.86 10.72 4.43
CA TRP A 243 7.25 10.58 4.82
C TRP A 243 8.01 9.91 3.71
N GLU A 244 9.11 10.53 3.28
CA GLU A 244 9.79 10.17 2.05
C GLU A 244 11.25 9.84 2.36
N TYR A 245 11.58 8.56 2.22
CA TYR A 245 12.86 7.96 2.57
C TYR A 245 13.63 7.72 1.29
N ARG A 246 14.46 8.70 0.91
CA ARG A 246 15.31 8.61 -0.26
C ARG A 246 16.39 7.56 0.00
N THR A 247 16.62 6.71 -0.99
CA THR A 247 17.57 5.59 -0.88
C THR A 247 18.88 5.87 -1.62
N ASN A 248 19.94 5.18 -1.19
CA ASN A 248 21.29 5.29 -1.76
C ASN A 248 21.56 4.31 -2.91
N LEU A 249 20.51 3.86 -3.62
CA LEU A 249 20.69 2.93 -4.75
C LEU A 249 21.54 3.57 -5.85
N THR A 250 22.49 2.80 -6.37
CA THR A 250 23.31 3.19 -7.53
C THR A 250 22.49 3.10 -8.82
N GLN A 251 22.94 3.76 -9.89
CA GLN A 251 22.20 3.72 -11.16
C GLN A 251 22.01 2.29 -11.69
N ASP A 252 23.01 1.41 -11.54
CA ASP A 252 22.91 0.00 -11.96
C ASP A 252 21.83 -0.75 -11.15
N GLU A 253 21.74 -0.49 -9.85
CA GLU A 253 20.71 -1.08 -8.98
C GLU A 253 19.31 -0.55 -9.32
N ILE A 254 19.19 0.75 -9.63
CA ILE A 254 17.94 1.35 -10.11
C ILE A 254 17.52 0.70 -11.43
N ASP A 255 18.47 0.49 -12.34
CA ASP A 255 18.20 -0.14 -13.64
C ASP A 255 17.72 -1.59 -13.48
N HIS A 256 18.27 -2.34 -12.52
CA HIS A 256 17.78 -3.68 -12.15
C HIS A 256 16.37 -3.63 -11.55
N MET A 257 16.08 -2.66 -10.69
CA MET A 257 14.74 -2.45 -10.14
C MET A 257 13.72 -2.21 -11.27
N LEU A 258 14.06 -1.34 -12.23
CA LEU A 258 13.20 -1.03 -13.37
C LEU A 258 12.97 -2.25 -14.26
N ALA A 259 14.02 -3.04 -14.51
CA ALA A 259 13.91 -4.30 -15.22
C ALA A 259 12.96 -5.28 -14.52
N PHE A 260 13.07 -5.42 -13.19
CA PHE A 260 12.17 -6.25 -12.40
C PHE A 260 10.72 -5.75 -12.47
N ILE A 261 10.48 -4.45 -12.24
CA ILE A 261 9.14 -3.86 -12.30
C ILE A 261 8.50 -4.07 -13.68
N TRP A 262 9.29 -3.96 -14.75
CA TRP A 262 8.82 -4.24 -16.11
C TRP A 262 8.34 -5.68 -16.29
N GLU A 263 9.07 -6.68 -15.77
CA GLU A 263 8.62 -8.07 -15.82
C GLU A 263 7.32 -8.29 -15.03
N GLN A 264 7.18 -7.64 -13.88
CA GLN A 264 6.04 -7.81 -12.98
C GLN A 264 4.79 -7.04 -13.42
N ALA A 265 4.92 -6.00 -14.25
CA ALA A 265 3.82 -5.11 -14.62
C ALA A 265 2.63 -5.80 -15.35
N PHE A 266 2.84 -7.02 -15.87
CA PHE A 266 1.83 -7.81 -16.59
C PHE A 266 1.47 -9.12 -15.88
N THR A 267 1.78 -9.22 -14.60
CA THR A 267 1.62 -10.44 -13.80
C THR A 267 0.78 -10.13 -12.58
N TYR A 268 0.04 -11.14 -12.11
CA TYR A 268 -0.73 -11.06 -10.88
C TYR A 268 -0.26 -12.10 -9.87
N MET A 269 -0.60 -11.84 -8.62
CA MET A 269 -0.47 -12.75 -7.48
C MET A 269 -1.67 -12.61 -6.58
N ASP A 270 -1.96 -13.64 -5.80
CA ASP A 270 -3.03 -13.63 -4.82
C ASP A 270 -2.64 -12.69 -3.67
N TYR A 271 -3.45 -11.66 -3.43
CA TYR A 271 -3.16 -10.67 -2.39
C TYR A 271 -3.62 -11.17 -1.02
N TYR A 272 -2.66 -11.46 -0.15
CA TYR A 272 -2.91 -11.81 1.24
C TYR A 272 -2.49 -10.66 2.14
N PHE A 273 -3.44 -10.09 2.90
CA PHE A 273 -3.18 -8.94 3.77
C PHE A 273 -1.98 -9.14 4.73
N PHE A 274 -1.73 -10.38 5.17
CA PHE A 274 -0.71 -10.72 6.18
C PHE A 274 0.60 -11.29 5.65
N ASP A 275 0.67 -11.61 4.35
CA ASP A 275 1.83 -12.29 3.76
C ASP A 275 2.19 -11.58 2.44
N ASP A 276 1.57 -11.99 1.33
CA ASP A 276 1.76 -11.41 -0.01
C ASP A 276 0.98 -10.09 -0.18
N ASN A 277 1.41 -9.08 0.56
CA ASN A 277 0.81 -7.74 0.55
C ASN A 277 1.69 -6.70 -0.16
N CYS A 278 1.21 -5.45 -0.17
CA CYS A 278 1.92 -4.34 -0.81
C CYS A 278 3.35 -4.10 -0.27
N ALA A 279 3.59 -4.28 1.02
CA ALA A 279 4.91 -4.09 1.60
C ALA A 279 5.90 -5.13 1.06
N LEU A 280 5.51 -6.41 1.02
CA LEU A 280 6.35 -7.49 0.49
C LEU A 280 6.75 -7.23 -0.97
N MET A 281 5.81 -6.79 -1.80
CA MET A 281 6.07 -6.54 -3.23
C MET A 281 7.01 -5.38 -3.51
N LEU A 282 6.92 -4.34 -2.69
CA LEU A 282 7.86 -3.24 -2.78
C LEU A 282 9.24 -3.67 -2.26
N LEU A 283 9.31 -4.47 -1.19
CA LEU A 283 10.58 -5.06 -0.71
C LEU A 283 11.23 -5.93 -1.79
N ALA A 284 10.45 -6.72 -2.53
CA ALA A 284 10.94 -7.52 -3.65
C ALA A 284 11.60 -6.66 -4.73
N SER A 285 11.07 -5.45 -4.97
CA SER A 285 11.67 -4.50 -5.92
C SER A 285 13.04 -4.01 -5.43
N PHE A 286 13.21 -3.78 -4.12
CA PHE A 286 14.51 -3.43 -3.53
C PHE A 286 15.49 -4.60 -3.54
N GLU A 287 15.05 -5.82 -3.25
CA GLU A 287 15.91 -7.01 -3.34
C GLU A 287 16.30 -7.35 -4.78
N ALA A 288 15.43 -7.08 -5.77
CA ALA A 288 15.81 -7.20 -7.17
C ALA A 288 16.87 -6.16 -7.57
N ALA A 289 16.79 -4.94 -7.01
CA ALA A 289 17.77 -3.88 -7.22
C ALA A 289 19.14 -4.24 -6.62
N ARG A 290 19.14 -4.65 -5.35
CA ARG A 290 20.33 -4.99 -4.55
C ARG A 290 20.06 -6.30 -3.80
N PRO A 291 20.38 -7.47 -4.39
CA PRO A 291 20.05 -8.79 -3.82
C PRO A 291 20.62 -9.07 -2.42
N GLY A 292 21.69 -8.36 -2.03
CA GLY A 292 22.28 -8.48 -0.69
C GLY A 292 21.48 -7.85 0.45
N LEU A 293 20.40 -7.09 0.17
CA LEU A 293 19.60 -6.43 1.22
C LEU A 293 18.82 -7.42 2.10
N ASN A 294 18.40 -8.56 1.54
CA ASN A 294 17.69 -9.63 2.26
C ASN A 294 16.50 -9.16 3.12
N LEU A 295 15.79 -8.09 2.71
CA LEU A 295 14.69 -7.47 3.43
C LEU A 295 13.49 -8.40 3.66
N ILE A 296 13.11 -9.22 2.69
CA ILE A 296 11.94 -10.09 2.78
C ILE A 296 12.16 -11.18 3.83
N ASP A 297 13.36 -11.73 3.91
CA ASP A 297 13.66 -12.79 4.89
C ASP A 297 13.72 -12.25 6.33
N HIS A 298 13.99 -10.95 6.50
CA HIS A 298 13.90 -10.25 7.79
C HIS A 298 12.48 -9.72 8.07
N ALA A 299 11.59 -9.74 7.08
CA ALA A 299 10.19 -9.39 7.30
C ALA A 299 9.57 -10.41 8.26
N LYS A 300 9.05 -9.91 9.38
CA LYS A 300 8.24 -10.73 10.27
C LYS A 300 6.98 -11.16 9.51
N PRO A 301 6.37 -12.29 9.88
CA PRO A 301 4.98 -12.54 9.51
C PRO A 301 4.16 -11.29 9.88
N TRP A 302 3.13 -10.96 9.10
CA TRP A 302 2.28 -9.78 9.35
C TRP A 302 2.96 -8.42 9.10
N ILE A 303 3.74 -8.29 8.01
CA ILE A 303 4.43 -7.05 7.67
C ILE A 303 3.45 -5.92 7.33
N ALA A 304 3.41 -4.85 8.14
CA ALA A 304 2.64 -3.66 7.84
C ALA A 304 3.44 -2.68 6.95
N PRO A 305 2.78 -1.74 6.26
CA PRO A 305 3.46 -0.74 5.44
C PRO A 305 4.55 0.06 6.17
N LEU A 306 4.36 0.37 7.47
CA LEU A 306 5.39 1.04 8.27
C LEU A 306 6.55 0.10 8.64
N ASP A 307 6.31 -1.19 8.84
CA ASP A 307 7.39 -2.14 9.16
C ASP A 307 8.40 -2.23 8.01
N MET A 308 7.94 -2.09 6.76
CA MET A 308 8.81 -1.95 5.59
C MET A 308 9.78 -0.76 5.71
N ILE A 309 9.28 0.39 6.18
CA ILE A 309 10.10 1.60 6.37
C ILE A 309 11.17 1.34 7.42
N LYS A 310 10.79 0.71 8.54
CA LYS A 310 11.73 0.38 9.63
C LYS A 310 12.79 -0.59 9.14
N LEU A 311 12.41 -1.65 8.42
CA LEU A 311 13.35 -2.59 7.81
C LEU A 311 14.32 -1.91 6.85
N ALA A 312 13.84 -0.97 6.03
CA ALA A 312 14.70 -0.22 5.12
C ALA A 312 15.68 0.69 5.87
N GLN A 313 15.28 1.30 6.99
CA GLN A 313 16.17 2.11 7.82
C GLN A 313 17.17 1.29 8.63
N GLU A 314 16.80 0.07 9.03
CA GLU A 314 17.70 -0.86 9.71
C GLU A 314 18.84 -1.32 8.79
N GLN A 315 18.69 -1.22 7.46
CA GLN A 315 19.77 -1.50 6.51
C GLN A 315 20.81 -0.37 6.53
N PRO A 316 22.08 -0.66 6.91
CA PRO A 316 23.11 0.36 7.01
C PRO A 316 23.30 1.15 5.72
N GLY A 317 23.04 2.45 5.79
CA GLY A 317 23.23 3.39 4.69
C GLY A 317 22.21 3.31 3.56
N LEU A 318 21.20 2.42 3.62
CA LEU A 318 20.21 2.31 2.54
C LEU A 318 19.39 3.59 2.38
N VAL A 319 18.95 4.21 3.49
CA VAL A 319 18.23 5.49 3.50
C VAL A 319 19.22 6.62 3.76
N ASP A 320 19.27 7.62 2.87
CA ASP A 320 20.21 8.75 2.96
C ASP A 320 19.55 10.05 3.44
N HIS A 321 18.31 10.31 3.05
CA HIS A 321 17.56 11.51 3.39
C HIS A 321 16.10 11.18 3.69
N ILE A 322 15.53 11.91 4.65
CA ILE A 322 14.13 11.77 5.05
C ILE A 322 13.47 13.14 4.89
N HIS A 323 12.45 13.21 4.05
CA HIS A 323 11.68 14.43 3.81
C HIS A 323 10.25 14.25 4.33
N TYR A 324 9.78 15.26 5.05
CA TYR A 324 8.41 15.33 5.56
C TYR A 324 7.59 16.23 4.65
N ARG A 325 6.47 15.70 4.15
CA ARG A 325 5.46 16.47 3.43
C ARG A 325 4.19 16.49 4.28
N PRO A 326 3.85 17.63 4.92
CA PRO A 326 2.61 17.75 5.68
C PRO A 326 1.40 17.64 4.75
N SER A 327 0.31 17.09 5.28
CA SER A 327 -0.98 17.20 4.63
C SER A 327 -1.48 18.64 4.60
N GLN A 328 -2.37 18.94 3.65
CA GLN A 328 -3.02 20.25 3.61
C GLN A 328 -3.79 20.52 4.91
N TYR A 329 -4.42 19.48 5.47
CA TYR A 329 -5.14 19.56 6.73
C TYR A 329 -4.23 19.90 7.91
N ASN A 330 -3.09 19.22 8.08
CA ASN A 330 -2.19 19.50 9.20
C ASN A 330 -1.59 20.91 9.10
N THR A 331 -1.28 21.35 7.88
CA THR A 331 -0.86 22.73 7.63
C THR A 331 -1.95 23.72 8.00
N LEU A 332 -3.20 23.47 7.61
CA LEU A 332 -4.34 24.31 7.96
C LEU A 332 -4.60 24.32 9.47
N VAL A 333 -4.60 23.17 10.14
CA VAL A 333 -4.78 23.07 11.60
C VAL A 333 -3.71 23.88 12.34
N ARG A 334 -2.45 23.78 11.91
CA ARG A 334 -1.35 24.57 12.49
C ARG A 334 -1.53 26.06 12.24
N ASN A 335 -1.80 26.47 11.01
CA ASN A 335 -1.98 27.88 10.68
C ASN A 335 -3.18 28.46 11.43
N PHE A 336 -4.26 27.69 11.52
CA PHE A 336 -5.44 28.05 12.30
C PHE A 336 -5.10 28.18 13.78
N SER A 337 -4.31 27.29 14.38
CA SER A 337 -3.97 27.40 15.81
C SER A 337 -3.14 28.65 16.13
N LEU A 338 -2.22 29.04 15.23
CA LEU A 338 -1.37 30.23 15.33
C LEU A 338 -2.12 31.55 15.05
N ALA A 339 -3.23 31.50 14.33
CA ALA A 339 -4.00 32.68 13.98
C ALA A 339 -4.62 33.37 15.20
N SER A 340 -4.68 34.70 15.15
CA SER A 340 -5.42 35.49 16.14
C SER A 340 -6.90 35.17 16.11
N ASN A 341 -7.61 35.47 17.20
CA ASN A 341 -9.06 35.25 17.24
C ASN A 341 -9.80 36.07 16.18
N ALA A 342 -9.34 37.29 15.86
CA ALA A 342 -9.94 38.11 14.81
C ALA A 342 -9.80 37.43 13.43
N GLU A 343 -8.60 36.95 13.09
CA GLU A 343 -8.33 36.26 11.82
C GLU A 343 -9.17 34.98 11.70
N LYS A 344 -9.28 34.18 12.77
CA LYS A 344 -10.14 32.99 12.82
C LYS A 344 -11.59 33.33 12.53
N GLN A 345 -12.14 34.36 13.18
CA GLN A 345 -13.53 34.77 13.01
C GLN A 345 -13.79 35.27 11.58
N HIS A 346 -12.87 36.05 11.00
CA HIS A 346 -12.99 36.50 9.62
C HIS A 346 -12.90 35.34 8.62
N ALA A 347 -11.95 34.43 8.80
CA ALA A 347 -11.77 33.28 7.92
C ALA A 347 -12.97 32.31 8.00
N LEU A 348 -13.51 32.04 9.19
CA LEU A 348 -14.71 31.23 9.38
C LEU A 348 -15.95 31.91 8.82
N GLY A 349 -16.15 33.21 9.09
CA GLY A 349 -17.29 33.95 8.55
C GLY A 349 -17.28 34.00 7.02
N LEU A 350 -16.09 34.05 6.41
CA LEU A 350 -15.91 33.93 4.96
C LEU A 350 -16.18 32.53 4.41
N LEU A 351 -16.55 31.52 5.22
CA LEU A 351 -17.13 30.26 4.71
C LEU A 351 -18.63 30.39 4.43
N ASP A 352 -19.32 31.26 5.17
CA ASP A 352 -20.76 31.42 5.09
C ASP A 352 -21.14 32.65 4.25
N ASP A 353 -20.56 33.83 4.54
CA ASP A 353 -20.94 35.11 3.92
C ASP A 353 -19.77 35.83 3.26
N GLU A 354 -19.78 35.91 1.93
CA GLU A 354 -18.76 36.62 1.17
C GLU A 354 -18.80 38.14 1.37
N LYS A 355 -19.87 38.72 1.93
CA LYS A 355 -19.94 40.18 2.19
C LYS A 355 -18.88 40.63 3.20
N LEU A 356 -18.44 39.72 4.07
CA LEU A 356 -17.35 39.96 5.02
C LEU A 356 -16.01 40.23 4.32
N LEU A 357 -15.90 39.95 3.02
CA LEU A 357 -14.70 40.26 2.25
C LEU A 357 -14.46 41.76 2.13
N ALA A 358 -15.50 42.59 2.23
CA ALA A 358 -15.37 44.04 2.19
C ALA A 358 -14.59 44.57 3.40
N SER A 359 -14.78 43.99 4.60
CA SER A 359 -14.03 44.37 5.79
C SER A 359 -12.60 43.84 5.74
N VAL A 360 -12.39 42.62 5.23
CA VAL A 360 -11.04 42.07 5.05
C VAL A 360 -10.20 42.96 4.12
N ARG A 361 -10.76 43.48 3.03
CA ARG A 361 -10.04 44.39 2.11
C ARG A 361 -9.53 45.68 2.76
N GLN A 362 -10.05 46.08 3.91
CA GLN A 362 -9.61 47.28 4.63
C GLN A 362 -8.44 47.00 5.59
N MET A 363 -8.06 45.73 5.77
CA MET A 363 -6.97 45.31 6.65
C MET A 363 -5.60 45.46 5.97
N PRO A 364 -4.49 45.46 6.72
CA PRO A 364 -3.15 45.37 6.15
C PRO A 364 -2.98 44.12 5.26
N ALA A 365 -2.18 44.24 4.19
CA ALA A 365 -2.01 43.19 3.18
C ALA A 365 -1.63 41.81 3.77
N ALA A 366 -0.75 41.78 4.78
CA ALA A 366 -0.36 40.55 5.46
C ALA A 366 -1.51 39.88 6.22
N GLU A 367 -2.40 40.66 6.83
CA GLU A 367 -3.58 40.14 7.53
C GLU A 367 -4.61 39.61 6.53
N GLN A 368 -4.79 40.31 5.39
CA GLN A 368 -5.62 39.80 4.29
C GLN A 368 -5.10 38.46 3.77
N ALA A 369 -3.78 38.34 3.56
CA ALA A 369 -3.13 37.12 3.11
C ALA A 369 -3.41 35.96 4.07
N ARG A 370 -3.16 36.15 5.38
CA ARG A 370 -3.44 35.12 6.40
C ARG A 370 -4.91 34.68 6.43
N ILE A 371 -5.85 35.63 6.45
CA ILE A 371 -7.29 35.33 6.50
C ILE A 371 -7.73 34.54 5.25
N LEU A 372 -7.29 34.97 4.07
CA LEU A 372 -7.63 34.30 2.82
C LEU A 372 -6.97 32.93 2.71
N ASP A 373 -5.73 32.76 3.16
CA ASP A 373 -5.04 31.46 3.13
C ASP A 373 -5.71 30.45 4.08
N LEU A 374 -6.13 30.87 5.28
CA LEU A 374 -6.96 30.03 6.17
C LEU A 374 -8.28 29.65 5.51
N ASN A 375 -8.99 30.63 4.94
CA ASN A 375 -10.29 30.40 4.33
C ASN A 375 -10.20 29.47 3.11
N LEU A 376 -9.21 29.68 2.23
CA LEU A 376 -8.97 28.85 1.07
C LEU A 376 -8.62 27.41 1.47
N GLY A 377 -7.80 27.22 2.50
CA GLY A 377 -7.53 25.89 3.04
C GLY A 377 -8.79 25.21 3.58
N MET A 378 -9.64 25.93 4.32
CA MET A 378 -10.91 25.40 4.82
C MET A 378 -11.87 25.03 3.68
N LEU A 379 -11.99 25.88 2.64
CA LEU A 379 -12.80 25.59 1.46
C LEU A 379 -12.27 24.37 0.71
N GLU A 380 -10.95 24.22 0.56
CA GLU A 380 -10.35 23.05 -0.07
C GLU A 380 -10.65 21.77 0.70
N TYR A 381 -10.48 21.81 2.02
CA TYR A 381 -10.83 20.69 2.90
C TYR A 381 -12.31 20.31 2.72
N LEU A 382 -13.23 21.28 2.83
CA LEU A 382 -14.66 21.04 2.69
C LEU A 382 -15.02 20.47 1.32
N ARG A 383 -14.45 21.02 0.23
CA ARG A 383 -14.64 20.53 -1.13
C ARG A 383 -14.21 19.07 -1.27
N ASN A 384 -13.07 18.71 -0.68
CA ASN A 384 -12.54 17.35 -0.73
C ASN A 384 -13.38 16.33 0.06
N GLN A 385 -14.27 16.78 0.95
CA GLN A 385 -15.23 15.92 1.67
C GLN A 385 -16.56 15.72 0.92
N MET A 386 -16.80 16.41 -0.19
CA MET A 386 -18.05 16.28 -0.95
C MET A 386 -18.09 14.96 -1.73
N HIS A 387 -19.28 14.37 -1.87
CA HIS A 387 -19.46 13.07 -2.52
C HIS A 387 -19.82 13.18 -4.01
N SER A 388 -20.06 14.40 -4.51
CA SER A 388 -20.36 14.66 -5.92
C SER A 388 -19.73 15.97 -6.42
N GLU A 389 -19.52 16.07 -7.73
CA GLU A 389 -19.03 17.28 -8.37
C GLU A 389 -20.00 18.45 -8.24
N GLU A 390 -21.31 18.19 -8.24
CA GLU A 390 -22.35 19.21 -8.08
C GLU A 390 -22.28 19.88 -6.70
N GLU A 391 -22.16 19.07 -5.64
CA GLU A 391 -21.96 19.57 -4.27
C GLU A 391 -20.65 20.39 -4.16
N ALA A 392 -19.59 19.92 -4.79
CA ALA A 392 -18.28 20.57 -4.80
C ALA A 392 -18.24 21.87 -5.63
N ALA A 393 -19.11 22.04 -6.63
CA ALA A 393 -19.05 23.14 -7.59
C ALA A 393 -19.24 24.52 -6.95
N SER A 394 -20.19 24.64 -6.01
CA SER A 394 -20.47 25.90 -5.30
C SER A 394 -19.27 26.37 -4.46
N ILE A 395 -18.63 25.43 -3.75
CA ILE A 395 -17.41 25.65 -2.97
C ILE A 395 -16.25 26.02 -3.91
N GLY A 396 -16.12 25.31 -5.03
CA GLY A 396 -15.10 25.56 -6.04
C GLY A 396 -15.20 26.95 -6.68
N ALA A 397 -16.40 27.43 -6.98
CA ALA A 397 -16.61 28.77 -7.52
C ALA A 397 -16.18 29.86 -6.52
N ARG A 398 -16.53 29.69 -5.24
CA ARG A 398 -16.09 30.57 -4.16
C ARG A 398 -14.58 30.54 -3.98
N GLN A 399 -13.99 29.35 -3.95
CA GLN A 399 -12.55 29.15 -3.85
C GLN A 399 -11.83 29.87 -4.99
N LEU A 400 -12.27 29.70 -6.25
CA LEU A 400 -11.67 30.37 -7.41
C LEU A 400 -11.70 31.91 -7.28
N LYS A 401 -12.84 32.46 -6.85
CA LYS A 401 -13.00 33.90 -6.64
C LYS A 401 -12.05 34.44 -5.57
N LEU A 402 -11.95 33.75 -4.43
CA LEU A 402 -11.09 34.17 -3.33
C LEU A 402 -9.61 33.96 -3.66
N SER A 403 -9.24 32.90 -4.38
CA SER A 403 -7.89 32.69 -4.91
C SER A 403 -7.47 33.80 -5.88
N GLY A 404 -8.39 34.23 -6.76
CA GLY A 404 -8.15 35.35 -7.68
C GLY A 404 -8.00 36.71 -6.98
N MET A 405 -8.42 36.83 -5.73
CA MET A 405 -8.13 37.99 -4.90
C MET A 405 -6.82 37.84 -4.14
N ARG A 406 -6.59 36.65 -3.56
CA ARG A 406 -5.35 36.33 -2.86
C ARG A 406 -4.13 36.55 -3.75
N SER A 407 -4.23 36.23 -5.04
CA SER A 407 -3.17 36.44 -6.03
C SER A 407 -2.86 37.90 -6.35
N LYS A 408 -3.73 38.85 -5.98
CA LYS A 408 -3.51 40.30 -6.17
C LYS A 408 -2.89 40.98 -4.95
N ILE A 409 -2.74 40.25 -3.86
CA ILE A 409 -2.16 40.75 -2.62
C ILE A 409 -0.67 40.42 -2.65
N ASP A 410 0.15 41.45 -2.84
CA ASP A 410 1.62 41.36 -2.82
C ASP A 410 2.14 41.35 -1.38
N ALA A 411 1.71 40.35 -0.63
CA ALA A 411 2.18 40.02 0.70
C ALA A 411 2.17 38.50 0.87
N GLU A 412 3.29 37.95 1.34
CA GLU A 412 3.34 36.57 1.80
C GLU A 412 2.53 36.43 3.08
N SER A 413 1.90 35.28 3.24
CA SER A 413 1.46 34.89 4.57
C SER A 413 2.70 34.45 5.36
N ASP A 414 2.85 34.99 6.56
CA ASP A 414 3.93 34.64 7.49
C ASP A 414 3.73 33.26 8.15
N TYR A 415 2.73 32.49 7.72
CA TYR A 415 2.65 31.07 8.03
C TYR A 415 3.84 30.32 7.43
N LYS A 416 4.81 30.01 8.28
CA LYS A 416 5.93 29.13 7.94
C LYS A 416 5.44 27.74 7.55
N GLU A 417 6.22 27.03 6.74
CA GLU A 417 6.00 25.60 6.48
C GLU A 417 5.83 24.81 7.79
N THR A 418 4.98 23.78 7.72
CA THR A 418 4.72 22.92 8.87
C THR A 418 5.96 22.08 9.14
N GLU A 419 6.59 22.30 10.29
CA GLU A 419 7.71 21.47 10.73
C GLU A 419 7.24 20.03 11.00
N PRO A 420 8.11 19.03 10.75
CA PRO A 420 7.79 17.66 11.08
C PRO A 420 7.46 17.50 12.57
N PRO A 421 6.57 16.56 12.94
CA PRO A 421 6.34 16.23 14.34
C PRO A 421 7.64 15.76 15.00
N ALA A 422 7.75 15.98 16.31
CA ALA A 422 8.96 15.69 17.08
C ALA A 422 9.41 14.23 17.03
N GLN A 423 8.49 13.29 16.78
CA GLN A 423 8.82 11.91 16.50
C GLN A 423 8.09 11.45 15.24
N ARG A 424 8.83 10.77 14.37
CA ARG A 424 8.30 10.24 13.13
C ARG A 424 7.60 8.89 13.36
N PRO A 425 6.69 8.45 12.47
CA PRO A 425 6.06 7.15 12.60
C PRO A 425 7.05 5.97 12.68
N ASP A 426 8.13 6.03 11.91
CA ASP A 426 9.18 5.01 11.87
C ASP A 426 9.98 4.91 13.19
N GLU A 427 10.00 5.97 13.99
CA GLU A 427 10.64 6.00 15.32
C GLU A 427 9.72 5.47 16.44
N GLY A 428 8.43 5.24 16.14
CA GLY A 428 7.48 4.65 17.08
C GLY A 428 7.79 3.18 17.40
N HIS A 429 6.98 2.56 18.26
CA HIS A 429 7.14 1.13 18.57
C HIS A 429 6.87 0.23 17.35
N GLY A 430 7.40 -1.01 17.36
CA GLY A 430 7.09 -2.01 16.32
C GLY A 430 5.66 -2.55 16.40
N SER A 431 5.15 -3.12 15.30
CA SER A 431 3.78 -3.61 15.21
C SER A 431 3.46 -4.79 16.14
N PHE A 432 4.43 -5.70 16.32
CA PHE A 432 4.26 -6.92 17.12
C PHE A 432 4.36 -6.64 18.63
N ARG A 433 3.46 -7.23 19.41
CA ARG A 433 3.52 -7.22 20.88
C ARG A 433 3.31 -8.62 21.45
N ALA A 434 4.16 -9.01 22.38
CA ALA A 434 3.91 -10.12 23.28
C ALA A 434 3.68 -9.58 24.70
N GLY A 435 2.68 -10.11 25.38
CA GLY A 435 2.31 -9.70 26.74
C GLY A 435 2.08 -10.91 27.64
N PHE A 436 2.41 -10.74 28.92
CA PHE A 436 2.10 -11.71 29.97
C PHE A 436 1.24 -11.02 31.03
N ALA A 437 0.19 -11.69 31.49
CA ALA A 437 -0.67 -11.20 32.55
C ALA A 437 -1.03 -12.32 33.53
N ALA A 438 -1.36 -11.96 34.76
CA ALA A 438 -1.94 -12.85 35.75
C ALA A 438 -3.20 -12.20 36.33
N GLY A 439 -4.20 -13.00 36.67
CA GLY A 439 -5.47 -12.48 37.19
C GLY A 439 -6.31 -13.55 37.87
N GLN A 440 -7.51 -13.17 38.29
CA GLN A 440 -8.46 -14.05 38.95
C GLN A 440 -9.89 -13.77 38.45
N ILE A 441 -10.67 -14.82 38.17
CA ILE A 441 -12.11 -14.75 37.88
C ILE A 441 -12.83 -15.58 38.94
N GLY A 442 -13.66 -14.94 39.76
CA GLY A 442 -14.22 -15.58 40.94
C GLY A 442 -13.10 -16.03 41.88
N THR A 443 -13.01 -17.34 42.12
CA THR A 443 -11.92 -17.95 42.91
C THR A 443 -10.79 -18.51 42.05
N THR A 444 -10.95 -18.58 40.72
CA THR A 444 -10.00 -19.23 39.82
C THR A 444 -8.93 -18.25 39.35
N SER A 445 -7.68 -18.52 39.73
CA SER A 445 -6.51 -17.79 39.21
C SER A 445 -6.15 -18.25 37.79
N TYR A 446 -5.63 -17.33 36.99
CA TYR A 446 -5.13 -17.59 35.66
C TYR A 446 -3.84 -16.83 35.37
N THR A 447 -3.05 -17.38 34.46
CA THR A 447 -2.03 -16.62 33.73
C THR A 447 -2.44 -16.52 32.27
N GLN A 448 -1.97 -15.51 31.56
CA GLN A 448 -2.41 -15.20 30.20
C GLN A 448 -1.21 -14.79 29.36
N LEU A 449 -1.12 -15.38 28.17
CA LEU A 449 -0.26 -14.95 27.10
C LEU A 449 -1.09 -14.14 26.10
N ASN A 450 -0.57 -12.98 25.73
CA ASN A 450 -1.10 -12.14 24.67
C ASN A 450 -0.09 -12.04 23.53
N LEU A 451 -0.53 -12.26 22.29
CA LEU A 451 0.29 -12.11 21.08
C LEU A 451 -0.50 -11.29 20.08
N ARG A 452 0.00 -10.10 19.75
CA ARG A 452 -0.61 -9.20 18.77
C ARG A 452 0.31 -9.06 17.56
N GLY A 453 -0.24 -9.31 16.37
CA GLY A 453 0.48 -9.16 15.10
C GLY A 453 0.77 -7.71 14.74
N ALA A 454 -0.29 -6.90 14.60
CA ALA A 454 -0.21 -5.47 14.27
C ALA A 454 -1.40 -4.72 14.92
N TYR A 455 -1.48 -3.40 14.99
CA TYR A 455 -0.49 -2.39 14.63
C TYR A 455 -0.19 -1.48 15.84
N HIS A 456 -1.22 -0.89 16.47
CA HIS A 456 -1.09 0.01 17.62
C HIS A 456 -2.37 -0.02 18.48
N ASP A 457 -2.24 -0.02 19.80
CA ASP A 457 -3.35 0.20 20.74
C ASP A 457 -3.05 1.26 21.79
N GLY A 458 -4.10 1.66 22.52
CA GLY A 458 -3.98 2.73 23.52
C GLY A 458 -3.13 2.40 24.75
N LEU A 459 -2.58 1.17 24.87
CA LEU A 459 -1.59 0.82 25.90
C LEU A 459 -0.15 0.90 25.38
N ASP A 460 0.04 1.02 24.07
CA ASP A 460 1.37 1.20 23.50
C ASP A 460 1.85 2.66 23.66
N PRO A 461 3.17 2.90 23.60
CA PRO A 461 3.70 4.25 23.52
C PRO A 461 3.07 5.03 22.35
N GLN A 462 2.52 6.21 22.65
CA GLN A 462 1.76 6.99 21.66
C GLN A 462 2.64 7.60 20.56
N SER A 463 3.94 7.76 20.81
CA SER A 463 4.82 8.52 19.94
C SER A 463 4.95 7.89 18.54
N GLY A 464 4.90 8.74 17.51
CA GLY A 464 4.84 8.30 16.10
C GLY A 464 3.43 7.93 15.61
N PHE A 465 2.41 7.92 16.48
CA PHE A 465 1.03 7.57 16.14
C PHE A 465 0.03 8.68 16.51
N SER A 466 -1.11 8.72 15.81
CA SER A 466 -2.19 9.68 16.06
C SER A 466 -2.75 9.53 17.48
N PRO A 467 -2.84 10.60 18.29
CA PRO A 467 -3.22 10.47 19.70
C PRO A 467 -4.57 9.80 19.92
N GLY A 468 -4.63 8.83 20.84
CA GLY A 468 -5.86 8.13 21.24
C GLY A 468 -6.43 7.16 20.20
N ALA A 469 -5.77 7.04 19.04
CA ALA A 469 -6.09 6.06 18.03
C ALA A 469 -5.75 4.64 18.50
N SER A 470 -6.56 3.65 18.12
CA SER A 470 -6.11 2.26 18.16
C SER A 470 -6.57 1.51 16.92
N SER A 471 -5.67 0.71 16.36
CA SER A 471 -5.95 -0.19 15.26
C SER A 471 -5.12 -1.47 15.44
N LYS A 472 -5.81 -2.57 15.69
CA LYS A 472 -5.22 -3.88 15.93
C LYS A 472 -5.75 -4.92 14.96
N ILE A 473 -4.89 -5.86 14.62
CA ILE A 473 -5.17 -7.03 13.84
C ILE A 473 -4.44 -8.22 14.45
N GLY A 474 -5.14 -9.35 14.57
CA GLY A 474 -4.56 -10.60 15.04
C GLY A 474 -4.06 -10.49 16.47
N ASP A 475 -4.95 -10.13 17.40
CA ASP A 475 -4.66 -10.02 18.84
C ASP A 475 -5.18 -11.26 19.58
N LEU A 476 -4.29 -12.23 19.79
CA LEU A 476 -4.57 -13.53 20.39
C LEU A 476 -4.35 -13.51 21.91
N TYR A 477 -5.31 -14.05 22.65
CA TYR A 477 -5.27 -14.24 24.09
C TYR A 477 -5.45 -15.72 24.41
N LEU A 478 -4.43 -16.29 25.06
CA LEU A 478 -4.44 -17.66 25.57
C LEU A 478 -4.33 -17.60 27.09
N ARG A 479 -5.20 -18.32 27.80
CA ARG A 479 -5.17 -18.41 29.26
C ARG A 479 -4.72 -19.79 29.71
N LEU A 480 -3.95 -19.82 30.80
CA LEU A 480 -3.51 -21.02 31.47
C LEU A 480 -4.13 -21.05 32.88
N ASN A 481 -5.03 -21.99 33.10
CA ASN A 481 -5.73 -22.20 34.38
C ASN A 481 -5.55 -23.66 34.79
N ALA A 482 -5.06 -23.94 36.00
CA ALA A 482 -4.83 -25.31 36.49
C ALA A 482 -4.09 -26.20 35.47
N SER A 483 -3.02 -25.67 34.86
CA SER A 483 -2.21 -26.33 33.83
C SER A 483 -2.91 -26.66 32.51
N ARG A 484 -4.09 -26.07 32.23
CA ARG A 484 -4.77 -26.20 30.94
C ARG A 484 -4.71 -24.89 30.17
N ILE A 485 -4.12 -24.93 28.98
CA ILE A 485 -4.18 -23.83 28.02
C ILE A 485 -5.58 -23.80 27.42
N ARG A 486 -6.17 -22.62 27.36
CA ARG A 486 -7.48 -22.36 26.77
C ARG A 486 -7.41 -21.13 25.89
N PHE A 487 -8.10 -21.22 24.76
CA PHE A 487 -8.40 -20.05 23.95
C PHE A 487 -9.35 -19.12 24.70
N GLU A 488 -9.02 -17.83 24.75
CA GLU A 488 -9.88 -16.82 25.36
C GLU A 488 -10.49 -15.89 24.30
N ARG A 489 -9.64 -15.36 23.42
CA ARG A 489 -10.04 -14.36 22.42
C ARG A 489 -9.02 -14.29 21.29
N LEU A 490 -9.51 -14.05 20.08
CA LEU A 490 -8.77 -13.58 18.93
C LEU A 490 -9.52 -12.38 18.37
N ASP A 491 -8.98 -11.17 18.52
CA ASP A 491 -9.46 -10.03 17.77
C ASP A 491 -8.89 -10.11 16.35
N LEU A 492 -9.75 -10.41 15.38
CA LEU A 492 -9.39 -10.43 13.96
C LEU A 492 -9.14 -9.01 13.46
N PHE A 493 -9.93 -8.06 13.95
CA PHE A 493 -9.83 -6.64 13.64
C PHE A 493 -10.42 -5.83 14.79
N ASP A 494 -9.73 -4.76 15.22
CA ASP A 494 -10.22 -3.84 16.26
C ASP A 494 -9.75 -2.42 15.97
N VAL A 495 -10.69 -1.50 15.85
CA VAL A 495 -10.48 -0.13 15.43
C VAL A 495 -11.26 0.80 16.34
N PHE A 496 -10.57 1.83 16.79
CA PHE A 496 -11.18 2.95 17.50
C PHE A 496 -10.49 4.25 17.10
N ALA A 497 -11.28 5.17 16.57
CA ALA A 497 -10.81 6.45 16.04
C ALA A 497 -11.56 7.60 16.72
N PRO A 498 -11.13 8.07 17.90
CA PRO A 498 -11.73 9.21 18.61
C PRO A 498 -11.38 10.54 17.96
N ALA A 499 -11.85 10.75 16.73
CA ALA A 499 -11.63 11.96 15.96
C ALA A 499 -12.41 13.13 16.58
N VAL A 500 -11.67 14.19 16.93
CA VAL A 500 -12.21 15.33 17.67
C VAL A 500 -12.85 16.35 16.72
N GLN A 501 -13.99 16.88 17.13
CA GLN A 501 -14.69 17.97 16.44
C GLN A 501 -13.94 19.30 16.62
N THR A 502 -13.80 20.08 15.56
CA THR A 502 -13.33 21.48 15.56
C THR A 502 -14.43 22.41 15.05
N GLU A 503 -14.17 23.73 14.98
CA GLU A 503 -15.15 24.70 14.48
C GLU A 503 -15.47 24.51 12.98
N TRP A 504 -14.53 23.95 12.21
CA TRP A 504 -14.62 23.78 10.76
C TRP A 504 -14.51 22.32 10.29
N VAL A 505 -14.14 21.38 11.18
CA VAL A 505 -14.06 19.93 10.91
C VAL A 505 -14.95 19.16 11.86
N LYS A 506 -15.85 18.34 11.32
CA LYS A 506 -16.82 17.56 12.10
C LYS A 506 -16.66 16.06 11.83
N PRO A 507 -15.51 15.45 12.17
CA PRO A 507 -15.21 14.07 11.79
C PRO A 507 -16.02 13.10 12.65
N GLN A 508 -16.43 11.97 12.07
CA GLN A 508 -17.12 10.94 12.83
C GLN A 508 -16.12 10.18 13.71
N THR A 509 -16.53 9.87 14.94
CA THR A 509 -15.83 8.87 15.76
C THR A 509 -16.38 7.50 15.41
N ILE A 510 -15.51 6.58 15.04
CA ILE A 510 -15.90 5.21 14.69
C ILE A 510 -15.24 4.20 15.61
N LYS A 511 -15.95 3.09 15.83
CA LYS A 511 -15.49 1.91 16.53
C LYS A 511 -15.92 0.68 15.77
N MET A 512 -15.00 -0.24 15.50
CA MET A 512 -15.30 -1.49 14.81
C MET A 512 -14.45 -2.61 15.41
N ASN A 513 -15.06 -3.71 15.81
CA ASN A 513 -14.35 -4.90 16.27
C ASN A 513 -15.00 -6.16 15.69
N VAL A 514 -14.17 -7.07 15.19
CA VAL A 514 -14.56 -8.42 14.81
C VAL A 514 -13.65 -9.37 15.59
N SER A 515 -14.24 -10.20 16.44
CA SER A 515 -13.48 -11.09 17.32
C SER A 515 -14.14 -12.44 17.48
N ILE A 516 -13.33 -13.48 17.60
CA ILE A 516 -13.77 -14.78 18.10
C ILE A 516 -13.40 -14.77 19.58
N ARG A 517 -14.38 -14.85 20.48
CA ARG A 517 -14.10 -14.77 21.92
C ARG A 517 -15.03 -15.64 22.73
N ARG A 518 -14.51 -16.06 23.88
CA ARG A 518 -15.31 -16.72 24.90
C ARG A 518 -16.14 -15.66 25.63
N GLU A 519 -17.44 -15.91 25.74
CA GLU A 519 -18.33 -15.04 26.52
C GLU A 519 -18.17 -15.35 28.00
N VAL A 520 -18.05 -14.34 28.85
CA VAL A 520 -17.89 -14.58 30.29
C VAL A 520 -19.25 -14.86 30.90
N LEU A 521 -19.55 -16.13 31.14
CA LEU A 521 -20.69 -16.55 31.97
C LEU A 521 -20.25 -16.72 33.42
N ARG A 522 -21.23 -16.69 34.35
CA ARG A 522 -20.99 -16.89 35.78
C ARG A 522 -20.32 -18.25 36.07
N ASP A 523 -20.64 -19.25 35.26
CA ASP A 523 -19.89 -20.51 35.20
C ASP A 523 -18.97 -20.48 33.98
N ASP A 524 -17.65 -20.38 34.22
CA ASP A 524 -16.65 -20.41 33.15
C ASP A 524 -16.80 -21.69 32.32
N ALA A 525 -17.11 -22.84 32.92
CA ALA A 525 -17.20 -24.11 32.18
C ALA A 525 -18.28 -24.12 31.09
N LEU A 526 -19.31 -23.28 31.22
CA LEU A 526 -20.42 -23.17 30.28
C LEU A 526 -20.26 -22.02 29.27
N SER A 527 -19.19 -21.24 29.41
CA SER A 527 -18.94 -20.04 28.60
C SER A 527 -18.71 -20.40 27.12
N PRO A 528 -19.65 -20.06 26.22
CA PRO A 528 -19.54 -20.40 24.81
C PRO A 528 -18.50 -19.53 24.10
N THR A 529 -17.93 -20.06 23.03
CA THR A 529 -17.18 -19.25 22.06
C THR A 529 -18.17 -18.67 21.07
N ALA A 530 -18.05 -17.37 20.82
CA ALA A 530 -18.90 -16.65 19.87
C ALA A 530 -18.06 -15.83 18.89
N LEU A 531 -18.55 -15.70 17.66
CA LEU A 531 -18.12 -14.64 16.76
C LEU A 531 -18.85 -13.35 17.16
N ARG A 532 -18.10 -12.36 17.60
CA ARG A 532 -18.62 -11.05 18.01
C ARG A 532 -18.27 -10.00 16.98
N ILE A 533 -19.27 -9.21 16.62
CA ILE A 533 -19.14 -8.04 15.75
C ILE A 533 -19.63 -6.83 16.54
N GLN A 534 -18.78 -5.82 16.71
CA GLN A 534 -19.14 -4.56 17.31
C GLN A 534 -18.92 -3.44 16.30
N VAL A 535 -19.91 -2.57 16.15
CA VAL A 535 -19.83 -1.36 15.33
C VAL A 535 -20.42 -0.21 16.13
N GLY A 536 -19.71 0.90 16.20
CA GLY A 536 -20.13 2.11 16.88
C GLY A 536 -19.79 3.36 16.09
N ALA A 537 -20.67 4.35 16.13
CA ALA A 537 -20.46 5.64 15.51
C ALA A 537 -20.95 6.77 16.41
N GLY A 538 -20.25 7.90 16.38
CA GLY A 538 -20.64 9.08 17.15
C GLY A 538 -19.64 10.21 17.06
N LYS A 539 -19.40 10.90 18.17
CA LYS A 539 -18.59 12.13 18.21
C LYS A 539 -17.63 12.14 19.38
N SER A 540 -16.47 12.76 19.18
CA SER A 540 -15.50 13.04 20.23
C SER A 540 -15.24 14.54 20.37
N TYR A 541 -14.94 14.97 21.59
CA TYR A 541 -14.65 16.35 21.96
C TYR A 541 -13.39 16.39 22.84
N ASN A 542 -12.61 17.46 22.72
CA ASN A 542 -11.53 17.70 23.67
C ASN A 542 -12.11 18.01 25.06
N LEU A 543 -11.56 17.35 26.08
CA LEU A 543 -11.80 17.62 27.49
C LEU A 543 -10.52 18.24 28.07
N GLY A 544 -10.36 19.55 27.84
CA GLY A 544 -9.09 20.25 28.12
C GLY A 544 -7.98 19.82 27.16
N ASN A 545 -6.72 19.89 27.61
CA ASN A 545 -5.54 19.69 26.76
C ASN A 545 -5.05 18.23 26.69
N ALA A 546 -5.46 17.37 27.62
CA ALA A 546 -4.88 16.03 27.81
C ALA A 546 -5.89 14.88 27.66
N ALA A 547 -7.18 15.19 27.53
CA ALA A 547 -8.23 14.19 27.47
C ALA A 547 -9.20 14.44 26.31
N ARG A 548 -9.84 13.37 25.84
CA ARG A 548 -10.86 13.37 24.81
C ARG A 548 -12.05 12.56 25.31
N GLY A 549 -13.22 13.16 25.33
CA GLY A 549 -14.48 12.49 25.65
C GLY A 549 -15.19 12.07 24.38
N TYR A 550 -15.88 10.93 24.39
CA TYR A 550 -16.63 10.44 23.25
C TYR A 550 -17.98 9.87 23.65
N ILE A 551 -18.94 9.96 22.73
CA ILE A 551 -20.27 9.37 22.83
C ILE A 551 -20.54 8.65 21.51
N LEU A 552 -20.88 7.36 21.59
CA LEU A 552 -21.20 6.49 20.45
C LEU A 552 -22.58 5.87 20.61
N ALA A 553 -23.27 5.67 19.50
CA ALA A 553 -24.29 4.64 19.40
C ALA A 553 -23.57 3.34 18.97
N ASP A 554 -23.61 2.33 19.82
CA ASP A 554 -22.95 1.04 19.59
C ASP A 554 -23.99 -0.06 19.31
N SER A 555 -23.58 -0.99 18.44
CA SER A 555 -24.22 -2.27 18.20
C SER A 555 -23.22 -3.37 18.47
N VAL A 556 -23.64 -4.41 19.19
CA VAL A 556 -22.86 -5.62 19.45
C VAL A 556 -23.70 -6.82 19.09
N THR A 557 -23.26 -7.56 18.08
CA THR A 557 -23.82 -8.85 17.69
C THR A 557 -22.92 -9.96 18.19
N SER A 558 -23.48 -10.96 18.85
CA SER A 558 -22.79 -12.19 19.24
C SER A 558 -23.45 -13.38 18.56
N LEU A 559 -22.66 -14.13 17.78
CA LEU A 559 -23.10 -15.28 17.00
C LEU A 559 -22.52 -16.55 17.64
N ASN A 560 -23.39 -17.28 18.33
CA ASN A 560 -23.15 -18.61 18.90
C ASN A 560 -24.45 -19.43 18.79
N ALA A 561 -24.62 -20.49 19.60
CA ALA A 561 -25.85 -21.29 19.60
C ALA A 561 -27.13 -20.50 19.99
N MET A 562 -26.98 -19.37 20.68
CA MET A 562 -28.04 -18.44 21.06
C MET A 562 -27.65 -17.01 20.65
N PRO A 563 -27.82 -16.64 19.36
CA PRO A 563 -27.41 -15.34 18.87
C PRO A 563 -28.06 -14.19 19.65
N SER A 564 -27.29 -13.13 19.89
CA SER A 564 -27.79 -11.93 20.57
C SER A 564 -27.36 -10.66 19.86
N LEU A 565 -28.18 -9.63 19.98
CA LEU A 565 -27.92 -8.28 19.51
C LEU A 565 -28.18 -7.32 20.68
N ALA A 566 -27.18 -6.52 21.00
CA ALA A 566 -27.28 -5.44 21.98
C ALA A 566 -27.06 -4.10 21.27
N LEU A 567 -27.95 -3.14 21.54
CA LEU A 567 -27.85 -1.76 21.06
C LEU A 567 -27.80 -0.85 22.28
N GLY A 568 -26.92 0.14 22.28
CA GLY A 568 -26.86 1.08 23.40
C GLY A 568 -25.82 2.18 23.20
N PRO A 569 -25.90 3.25 24.02
CA PRO A 569 -24.90 4.29 24.01
C PRO A 569 -23.63 3.82 24.73
N THR A 570 -22.47 4.19 24.19
CA THR A 570 -21.19 4.13 24.91
C THR A 570 -20.70 5.54 25.14
N ILE A 571 -20.40 5.86 26.40
CA ILE A 571 -19.76 7.12 26.79
C ILE A 571 -18.41 6.76 27.40
N GLY A 572 -17.36 7.45 26.97
CA GLY A 572 -16.03 7.22 27.53
C GLY A 572 -15.11 8.43 27.36
N ALA A 573 -13.93 8.31 27.94
CA ALA A 573 -12.87 9.28 27.77
C ALA A 573 -11.52 8.56 27.63
N VAL A 574 -10.63 9.14 26.82
CA VAL A 574 -9.23 8.72 26.67
C VAL A 574 -8.37 9.89 27.11
N TRP A 575 -7.37 9.62 27.95
CA TRP A 575 -6.37 10.62 28.33
C TRP A 575 -4.98 9.99 28.28
N ALA A 576 -4.00 10.79 27.86
CA ALA A 576 -2.61 10.36 27.88
C ALA A 576 -1.99 10.76 29.23
N LEU A 577 -1.59 9.77 30.03
CA LEU A 577 -0.69 9.99 31.15
C LEU A 577 0.72 9.98 30.58
N THR A 578 1.24 11.15 30.21
CA THR A 578 2.66 11.29 29.89
C THR A 578 3.43 11.08 31.20
N VAL A 579 3.96 9.88 31.40
CA VAL A 579 5.03 9.68 32.39
C VAL A 579 6.28 10.23 31.72
N CYS A 580 6.64 11.47 32.06
CA CYS A 580 7.91 12.07 31.65
C CYS A 580 9.10 11.27 32.15
#